data_AF-A0AAX2F001-F1
#
_entry.id   AF-A0AAX2F001-F1
#
_cell.length_a   1.000
_cell.length_b   1.000
_cell.length_c   1.000
_cell.angle_alpha   90.00
_cell.angle_beta   90.00
_cell.angle_gamma   90.00
#
_symmetry.space_group_name_H-M   'P 1'
#
loop_
_entity.id
_entity.type
_entity.pdbx_description
1 polymer ?
#
loop_
_entity_poly.entity_id
_entity_poly.type
_entity_poly.pdbx_seq_one_letter_code
_entity_poly.pdbx_strand_id
1 'polypeptide(L)'
;MPEHVATVDKFTQKYGISGGHNANAFYDAVKEYNVKIVRETPTGVKGITEVEYLIPTKDRAGNLTGNYEPTTETKTIYDPNIFSDQKILELGQQAATKGYKDAMASKNGQANVSVDGVNFRIYVDKTTGTVRNFHPN
;
A
#
# COMPACT_ATOMS: atom_id res chain seq x y z
N MET A 1 14.93 -6.64 1.90
CA MET A 1 14.13 -5.64 1.16
C MET A 1 12.66 -5.97 1.35
N PRO A 2 11.74 -5.00 1.27
CA PRO A 2 10.32 -5.31 1.48
C PRO A 2 9.82 -6.29 0.40
N GLU A 3 9.30 -7.43 0.84
CA GLU A 3 8.89 -8.53 -0.04
C GLU A 3 7.56 -8.28 -0.77
N HIS A 4 6.81 -7.23 -0.41
CA HIS A 4 5.39 -7.12 -0.78
C HIS A 4 4.95 -5.74 -1.29
N VAL A 5 5.83 -5.00 -1.99
CA VAL A 5 5.40 -3.73 -2.63
C VAL A 5 4.46 -4.03 -3.80
N ALA A 6 4.87 -4.90 -4.72
CA ALA A 6 4.08 -5.25 -5.89
C ALA A 6 2.98 -6.27 -5.58
N THR A 7 3.32 -7.37 -4.91
CA THR A 7 2.42 -8.49 -4.63
C THR A 7 1.66 -8.30 -3.32
N VAL A 8 0.51 -8.96 -3.21
CA VAL A 8 -0.27 -9.01 -1.98
C VAL A 8 0.45 -9.90 -0.96
N ASP A 9 0.59 -9.38 0.25
CA ASP A 9 1.11 -10.12 1.42
C ASP A 9 -0.01 -10.97 2.02
N LYS A 10 -1.12 -10.30 2.38
CA LYS A 10 -2.27 -10.94 3.02
C LYS A 10 -3.50 -10.04 3.00
N PHE A 11 -4.64 -10.67 3.28
CA PHE A 11 -5.89 -10.00 3.61
C PHE A 11 -6.32 -10.30 5.05
N THR A 12 -6.78 -9.29 5.79
CA THR A 12 -7.40 -9.47 7.12
C THR A 12 -8.58 -8.52 7.31
N GLN A 13 -9.56 -8.87 8.15
CA GLN A 13 -10.68 -7.97 8.48
C GLN A 13 -10.22 -6.63 9.11
N LYS A 14 -9.04 -6.61 9.75
CA LYS A 14 -8.53 -5.44 10.46
C LYS A 14 -7.76 -4.46 9.57
N TYR A 15 -7.09 -4.96 8.53
CA TYR A 15 -6.13 -4.18 7.73
C TYR A 15 -6.45 -4.21 6.24
N GLY A 16 -7.50 -4.91 5.82
CA GLY A 16 -7.82 -5.12 4.41
C GLY A 16 -6.66 -5.81 3.68
N ILE A 17 -6.39 -5.35 2.46
CA ILE A 17 -5.33 -5.86 1.58
C ILE A 17 -3.98 -5.23 1.98
N SER A 18 -3.06 -6.05 2.50
CA SER A 18 -1.68 -5.66 2.80
C SER A 18 -0.76 -5.94 1.61
N GLY A 19 0.16 -5.02 1.32
CA GLY A 19 0.96 -5.06 0.08
C GLY A 19 0.11 -4.79 -1.17
N GLY A 20 0.46 -5.35 -2.31
CA GLY A 20 -0.38 -5.33 -3.51
C GLY A 20 -0.54 -3.93 -4.11
N HIS A 21 0.53 -3.14 -4.19
CA HIS A 21 0.47 -1.80 -4.79
C HIS A 21 0.55 -1.82 -6.33
N ASN A 22 0.89 -2.97 -6.94
CA ASN A 22 0.69 -3.15 -8.38
C ASN A 22 -0.83 -3.25 -8.66
N ALA A 23 -1.35 -2.44 -9.60
CA ALA A 23 -2.77 -2.41 -9.91
C ALA A 23 -3.36 -3.79 -10.27
N ASN A 24 -2.65 -4.60 -11.07
CA ASN A 24 -3.12 -5.94 -11.45
C ASN A 24 -3.27 -6.84 -10.21
N ALA A 25 -2.24 -6.87 -9.36
CA ALA A 25 -2.26 -7.66 -8.13
C ALA A 25 -3.37 -7.19 -7.16
N PHE A 26 -3.57 -5.86 -7.07
CA PHE A 26 -4.66 -5.30 -6.27
C PHE A 26 -6.03 -5.75 -6.78
N TYR A 27 -6.31 -5.61 -8.08
CA TYR A 27 -7.62 -5.98 -8.63
C TYR A 27 -7.88 -7.49 -8.61
N ASP A 28 -6.84 -8.32 -8.67
CA ASP A 28 -6.99 -9.76 -8.48
C ASP A 28 -7.38 -10.08 -7.02
N ALA A 29 -6.74 -9.43 -6.05
CA ALA A 29 -7.16 -9.52 -4.65
C ALA A 29 -8.56 -8.91 -4.39
N VAL A 30 -8.96 -7.89 -5.15
CA VAL A 30 -10.33 -7.35 -5.10
C VAL A 30 -11.35 -8.44 -5.40
N LYS A 31 -11.11 -9.22 -6.45
CA LYS A 31 -11.97 -10.34 -6.85
C LYS A 31 -11.87 -11.50 -5.84
N GLU A 32 -10.66 -11.87 -5.43
CA GLU A 32 -10.41 -12.99 -4.52
C GLU A 32 -11.10 -12.79 -3.16
N TYR A 33 -10.97 -11.58 -2.58
CA TYR A 33 -11.49 -11.27 -1.25
C TYR A 33 -12.86 -10.62 -1.26
N ASN A 34 -13.46 -10.42 -2.43
CA ASN A 34 -14.76 -9.78 -2.60
C ASN A 34 -14.84 -8.42 -1.87
N VAL A 35 -13.77 -7.62 -1.96
CA VAL A 35 -13.80 -6.23 -1.46
C VAL A 35 -14.53 -5.34 -2.46
N LYS A 36 -15.19 -4.30 -1.95
CA LYS A 36 -15.98 -3.39 -2.78
C LYS A 36 -15.23 -2.09 -2.98
N ILE A 37 -14.84 -1.81 -4.22
CA ILE A 37 -14.31 -0.49 -4.59
C ILE A 37 -15.43 0.54 -4.47
N VAL A 38 -15.13 1.66 -3.79
CA VAL A 38 -16.03 2.79 -3.58
C VAL A 38 -15.65 3.94 -4.50
N ARG A 39 -14.34 4.23 -4.59
CA ARG A 39 -13.83 5.36 -5.37
C ARG A 39 -12.40 5.08 -5.83
N GLU A 40 -12.08 5.59 -7.01
CA GLU A 40 -10.73 5.61 -7.55
C GLU A 40 -10.39 7.05 -7.93
N THR A 41 -9.34 7.59 -7.33
CA THR A 41 -8.92 8.98 -7.52
C THR A 41 -7.50 9.00 -8.08
N PRO A 42 -7.32 9.33 -9.37
CA PRO A 42 -5.99 9.56 -9.92
C PRO A 42 -5.29 10.68 -9.14
N THR A 43 -4.01 10.48 -8.84
CA THR A 43 -3.18 11.52 -8.24
C THR A 43 -2.69 12.51 -9.31
N GLY A 44 -1.87 13.49 -8.91
CA GLY A 44 -1.16 14.35 -9.85
C GLY A 44 -0.10 13.61 -10.69
N VAL A 45 0.26 12.37 -10.33
CA VAL A 45 1.23 11.55 -11.07
C VAL A 45 0.50 10.55 -11.95
N LYS A 46 0.73 10.62 -13.25
CA LYS A 46 0.15 9.69 -14.22
C LYS A 46 0.52 8.25 -13.83
N GLY A 47 -0.48 7.39 -13.72
CA GLY A 47 -0.31 5.98 -13.37
C GLY A 47 -0.23 5.70 -11.87
N ILE A 48 -0.48 6.69 -11.00
CA ILE A 48 -0.66 6.48 -9.55
C ILE A 48 -2.08 6.88 -9.16
N THR A 49 -2.81 5.95 -8.53
CA THR A 49 -4.23 6.12 -8.16
C THR A 49 -4.43 5.76 -6.69
N GLU A 50 -5.20 6.57 -5.97
CA GLU A 50 -5.72 6.21 -4.65
C GLU A 50 -7.08 5.50 -4.81
N VAL A 51 -7.17 4.27 -4.29
CA VAL A 51 -8.39 3.47 -4.32
C VAL A 51 -8.96 3.35 -2.92
N GLU A 52 -10.20 3.77 -2.75
CA GLU A 52 -11.00 3.54 -1.55
C GLU A 52 -11.88 2.31 -1.73
N TYR A 53 -11.84 1.40 -0.76
CA TYR A 53 -12.60 0.16 -0.80
C TYR A 53 -13.12 -0.24 0.58
N LEU A 54 -14.16 -1.07 0.60
CA LEU A 54 -14.73 -1.63 1.82
C LEU A 54 -14.39 -3.11 1.94
N ILE A 55 -14.10 -3.53 3.17
CA ILE A 55 -13.87 -4.92 3.55
C ILE A 55 -15.23 -5.61 3.71
N PRO A 56 -15.47 -6.80 3.12
CA PRO A 56 -16.70 -7.53 3.38
C PRO A 56 -16.71 -8.08 4.80
N THR A 57 -17.85 -8.04 5.45
CA THR A 57 -18.01 -8.60 6.80
C THR A 57 -18.11 -10.12 6.77
N LYS A 58 -17.58 -10.76 7.81
CA LYS A 58 -17.65 -12.20 8.02
C LYS A 58 -18.38 -12.53 9.32
N ASP A 59 -19.14 -13.62 9.34
CA ASP A 59 -19.72 -14.19 10.56
C ASP A 59 -18.64 -14.87 11.43
N ARG A 60 -19.03 -15.39 12.60
CA ARG A 60 -18.10 -16.08 13.52
C ARG A 60 -17.50 -17.37 12.93
N ALA A 61 -18.14 -17.95 11.92
CA ALA A 61 -17.65 -19.13 11.21
C ALA A 61 -16.75 -18.77 10.01
N GLY A 62 -16.61 -17.48 9.69
CA GLY A 62 -15.78 -16.98 8.60
C GLY A 62 -16.51 -16.81 7.26
N ASN A 63 -17.83 -17.02 7.21
CA ASN A 63 -18.60 -16.86 5.97
C ASN A 63 -18.93 -15.39 5.72
N LEU A 64 -18.99 -14.99 4.44
CA LEU A 64 -19.41 -13.64 4.06
C LEU A 64 -20.87 -13.41 4.44
N THR A 65 -21.19 -12.27 5.05
CA THR A 65 -22.58 -11.94 5.45
C THR A 65 -23.39 -11.27 4.33
N GLY A 66 -22.73 -10.88 3.23
CA GLY A 66 -23.30 -10.04 2.17
C GLY A 66 -23.21 -8.53 2.45
N ASN A 67 -22.77 -8.13 3.65
CA ASN A 67 -22.55 -6.72 4.02
C ASN A 67 -21.06 -6.35 4.03
N TYR A 68 -20.78 -5.05 4.13
CA TYR A 68 -19.43 -4.49 4.19
C TYR A 68 -19.24 -3.67 5.48
N GLU A 69 -18.00 -3.62 5.97
CA GLU A 69 -17.60 -2.73 7.06
C GLU A 69 -17.95 -1.27 6.68
N PRO A 70 -18.35 -0.41 7.63
CA PRO A 70 -18.78 0.96 7.32
C PRO A 70 -17.62 1.90 6.98
N THR A 71 -16.40 1.52 7.35
CA THR A 71 -15.19 2.33 7.15
C THR A 71 -14.47 1.91 5.88
N THR A 72 -14.07 2.89 5.06
CA THR A 72 -13.25 2.69 3.88
C THR A 72 -11.78 2.51 4.25
N GLU A 73 -11.14 1.55 3.62
CA GLU A 73 -9.68 1.46 3.52
C GLU A 73 -9.20 2.18 2.27
N THR A 74 -7.97 2.69 2.31
CA THR A 74 -7.34 3.35 1.17
C THR A 74 -6.07 2.61 0.75
N LYS A 75 -5.89 2.41 -0.56
CA LYS A 75 -4.64 1.90 -1.13
C LYS A 75 -4.20 2.75 -2.31
N THR A 76 -2.95 3.18 -2.28
CA THR A 76 -2.28 3.82 -3.42
C THR A 76 -1.69 2.74 -4.32
N ILE A 77 -2.16 2.62 -5.56
CA ILE A 77 -1.69 1.65 -6.54
C ILE A 77 -0.98 2.34 -7.70
N TYR A 78 -0.09 1.61 -8.37
CA TYR A 78 0.55 2.03 -9.62
C TYR A 78 0.10 1.18 -10.80
N ASP A 79 -0.04 1.80 -11.97
CA ASP A 79 -0.29 1.13 -13.25
C ASP A 79 1.01 0.48 -13.76
N PRO A 80 1.06 -0.87 -13.86
CA PRO A 80 2.27 -1.57 -14.30
C PRO A 80 2.70 -1.26 -15.75
N ASN A 81 1.81 -0.71 -16.57
CA ASN A 81 2.14 -0.29 -17.94
C ASN A 81 2.88 1.06 -17.99
N ILE A 82 2.86 1.81 -16.88
CA ILE A 82 3.54 3.11 -16.73
C ILE A 82 4.76 2.97 -15.81
N PHE A 83 4.59 2.28 -14.68
CA PHE A 83 5.66 1.98 -13.75
C PHE A 83 5.83 0.47 -13.59
N SER A 84 6.97 -0.07 -14.01
CA SER A 84 7.30 -1.46 -13.69
C SER A 84 7.50 -1.64 -12.20
N ASP A 85 7.30 -2.87 -11.70
CA ASP A 85 7.55 -3.24 -10.31
C ASP A 85 8.98 -2.86 -9.88
N GLN A 86 9.96 -3.11 -10.76
CA GLN A 86 11.36 -2.75 -10.55
C GLN A 86 11.55 -1.24 -10.40
N LYS A 87 10.89 -0.41 -11.22
CA LYS A 87 10.99 1.04 -11.11
C LYS A 87 10.40 1.55 -9.79
N ILE A 88 9.25 1.01 -9.35
CA ILE A 88 8.67 1.39 -8.05
C ILE A 88 9.58 0.97 -6.89
N LEU A 89 10.20 -0.20 -7.00
CA LEU A 89 11.15 -0.69 -6.00
C LEU A 89 12.39 0.22 -5.89
N GLU A 90 12.94 0.65 -7.02
CA GLU A 90 14.06 1.61 -7.08
C GLU A 90 13.69 2.97 -6.49
N LEU A 91 12.53 3.52 -6.86
CA LEU A 91 12.03 4.78 -6.30
C LEU A 91 11.81 4.69 -4.79
N GLY A 92 11.26 3.57 -4.32
CA GLY A 92 11.06 3.33 -2.89
C GLY A 92 12.37 3.20 -2.11
N GLN A 93 13.41 2.60 -2.69
CA GLN A 93 14.75 2.58 -2.09
C GLN A 93 15.35 3.98 -2.01
N GLN A 94 15.23 4.78 -3.08
CA GLN A 94 15.66 6.18 -3.07
C GLN A 94 14.90 7.00 -2.02
N ALA A 95 13.59 6.78 -1.89
CA ALA A 95 12.75 7.41 -0.88
C ALA A 95 13.19 7.02 0.53
N ALA A 96 13.53 5.75 0.76
CA ALA A 96 14.05 5.27 2.04
C ALA A 96 15.39 5.93 2.38
N THR A 97 16.33 6.02 1.43
CA THR A 97 17.60 6.74 1.64
C THR A 97 17.36 8.22 1.96
N LYS A 98 16.49 8.88 1.20
CA LYS A 98 16.17 10.31 1.36
C LYS A 98 15.47 10.60 2.69
N GLY A 99 14.51 9.77 3.08
CA GLY A 99 13.69 9.92 4.29
C GLY A 99 14.28 9.33 5.56
N TYR A 100 15.41 8.62 5.48
CA TYR A 100 15.95 7.85 6.60
C TYR A 100 16.14 8.69 7.86
N LYS A 101 16.77 9.86 7.74
CA LYS A 101 17.04 10.75 8.89
C LYS A 101 15.74 11.25 9.52
N ASP A 102 14.76 11.63 8.71
CA ASP A 102 13.47 12.11 9.17
C ASP A 102 12.69 11.00 9.87
N ALA A 103 12.70 9.79 9.31
CA ALA A 103 12.08 8.63 9.94
C ALA A 103 12.73 8.26 11.27
N MET A 104 14.06 8.30 11.36
CA MET A 104 14.77 8.06 12.63
C MET A 104 14.45 9.12 13.70
N ALA A 105 14.26 10.38 13.28
CA ALA A 105 13.84 11.47 14.17
C ALA A 105 12.36 11.37 14.58
N SER A 106 11.50 10.78 13.74
CA SER A 106 10.06 10.63 14.03
C SER A 106 9.79 9.74 15.24
N LYS A 107 8.61 9.88 15.86
CA LYS A 107 8.21 9.06 17.01
C LYS A 107 8.09 7.57 16.66
N ASN A 108 7.57 7.25 15.48
CA ASN A 108 7.15 5.90 15.08
C ASN A 108 8.06 5.26 14.01
N GLY A 109 9.17 5.91 13.64
CA GLY A 109 10.08 5.38 12.63
C GLY A 109 9.54 5.53 11.21
N GLN A 110 8.73 6.55 10.93
CA GLN A 110 8.09 6.76 9.63
C GLN A 110 8.40 8.14 9.06
N ALA A 111 8.49 8.22 7.74
CA ALA A 111 8.51 9.48 6.99
C ALA A 111 7.75 9.30 5.67
N ASN A 112 7.14 10.38 5.19
CA ASN A 112 6.60 10.45 3.83
C ASN A 112 7.58 11.26 2.98
N VAL A 113 7.95 10.75 1.82
CA VAL A 113 8.95 11.35 0.94
C VAL A 113 8.52 11.22 -0.51
N SER A 114 8.64 12.30 -1.27
CA SER A 114 8.44 12.27 -2.72
C SER A 114 9.76 12.03 -3.46
N VAL A 115 9.73 11.11 -4.43
CA VAL A 115 10.81 10.84 -5.39
C VAL A 115 10.19 10.74 -6.78
N ASP A 116 10.68 11.54 -7.73
CA ASP A 116 10.14 11.66 -9.08
C ASP A 116 8.61 11.89 -9.12
N GLY A 117 8.11 12.65 -8.14
CA GLY A 117 6.70 12.98 -7.98
C GLY A 117 5.87 11.91 -7.25
N VAL A 118 6.32 10.66 -7.16
CA VAL A 118 5.63 9.60 -6.43
C VAL A 118 5.91 9.73 -4.93
N ASN A 119 4.87 9.80 -4.12
CA ASN A 119 4.97 9.83 -2.67
C ASN A 119 5.12 8.41 -2.12
N PHE A 120 6.07 8.22 -1.22
CA PHE A 120 6.30 6.98 -0.50
C PHE A 120 6.25 7.21 1.00
N ARG A 121 5.60 6.31 1.71
CA ARG A 121 5.80 6.14 3.15
C ARG A 121 6.92 5.14 3.37
N ILE A 122 7.90 5.51 4.19
CA ILE A 122 9.06 4.67 4.53
C ILE A 122 9.05 4.34 6.01
N TYR A 123 9.56 3.16 6.35
CA TYR A 123 9.52 2.61 7.71
C TYR A 123 10.92 2.16 8.12
N VAL A 124 11.40 2.69 9.24
CA VAL A 124 12.68 2.34 9.85
C VAL A 124 12.42 1.71 11.22
N ASP A 125 13.19 0.67 11.54
CA ASP A 125 13.34 0.20 12.91
C ASP A 125 14.26 1.14 13.69
N LYS A 126 13.72 1.84 14.68
CA LYS A 126 14.49 2.85 15.41
C LYS A 126 15.58 2.27 16.33
N THR A 127 15.47 0.99 16.70
CA THR A 127 16.42 0.32 17.57
C THR A 127 17.65 -0.14 16.79
N THR A 128 17.43 -0.69 15.60
CA THR A 128 18.50 -1.24 14.76
C THR A 128 18.96 -0.30 13.64
N GLY A 129 18.18 0.71 13.29
CA GLY A 129 18.40 1.56 12.12
C GLY A 129 18.07 0.88 10.79
N THR A 130 17.43 -0.30 10.80
CA THR A 130 17.13 -1.03 9.56
C THR A 130 15.89 -0.47 8.87
N VAL A 131 15.97 -0.17 7.57
CA VAL A 131 14.79 0.11 6.74
C VAL A 131 13.98 -1.19 6.63
N ARG A 132 12.76 -1.18 7.18
CA ARG A 132 11.88 -2.35 7.21
C ARG A 132 10.95 -2.43 6.01
N ASN A 133 10.43 -1.29 5.55
CA ASN A 133 9.46 -1.25 4.46
C ASN A 133 9.37 0.13 3.80
N PHE A 134 8.78 0.16 2.61
CA PHE A 134 8.29 1.35 1.96
C PHE A 134 7.15 1.00 0.99
N HIS A 135 6.24 1.93 0.73
CA HIS A 135 5.22 1.76 -0.32
C HIS A 135 4.70 3.12 -0.81
N PRO A 136 4.13 3.20 -2.02
CA PRO A 136 3.41 4.40 -2.48
C PRO A 136 2.28 4.78 -1.51
N ASN A 137 2.07 6.07 -1.26
CA ASN A 137 1.12 6.55 -0.26
C ASN A 137 0.40 7.84 -0.65
#